data_AF-A0A1E3ICG6-F1
#
_entry.id   AF-A0A1E3ICG6-F1
#
_cell.length_a   1.000
_cell.length_b   1.000
_cell.length_c   1.000
_cell.angle_alpha   90.00
_cell.angle_beta   90.00
_cell.angle_gamma   90.00
#
_symmetry.space_group_name_H-M   'P 1'
#
loop_
_entity.id
_entity.type
_entity.pdbx_description
1 polymer ?
#
loop_
_entity_poly.entity_id
_entity_poly.type
_entity_poly.pdbx_seq_one_letter_code
_entity_poly.pdbx_strand_id
1 'polypeptide(L)'
;MSRSLQRHLFSTSSRLFASKSPALCSSSTNAAPTLSSIRYHIFKEPLPYPVGLKLQNDIIDARLEAKLKDPIGSRGIGDVILLLEHLPTYTTGRRDNTPNPDELHPEEKKVQNVGASFFITKRGGQVTYHGPGQLVGYPILDLNVMETPTRCYVEYLQAMLKEYVCDATGLDTILAPHPEGHVGVFSSPTEKVASIGIHLRHRITSHGFAMNITPEPISWFDLVMACGLADVRAVSLHGLSAQSFVRDGIIPPTYPTVQEVASALLPRFGDMFGREMRPLDEEGTGEVSQIFHLVKEAENRAREENATHGGWLSKPDLTGRYTPL
;
A
#
# COMPACT_ATOMS: atom_id res chain seq x y z
N MET A 1 47.97 6.55 -27.63
CA MET A 1 47.10 6.54 -28.83
C MET A 1 45.92 5.62 -28.56
N SER A 2 44.74 6.18 -28.76
CA SER A 2 43.40 5.64 -28.54
C SER A 2 43.11 4.36 -29.36
N ARG A 3 42.33 3.42 -28.78
CA ARG A 3 41.04 3.01 -29.35
C ARG A 3 40.19 2.20 -28.36
N SER A 4 39.01 2.75 -28.12
CA SER A 4 37.83 2.16 -27.47
C SER A 4 37.25 0.98 -28.25
N LEU A 5 36.43 0.17 -27.57
CA LEU A 5 35.17 -0.48 -27.99
C LEU A 5 34.77 -1.44 -26.84
N GLN A 6 33.57 -1.54 -26.30
CA GLN A 6 32.31 -0.80 -26.46
C GLN A 6 31.42 -1.24 -25.28
N ARG A 7 30.70 -0.29 -24.67
CA ARG A 7 29.70 -0.52 -23.61
C ARG A 7 28.59 -1.44 -24.14
N HIS A 8 28.21 -2.49 -23.40
CA HIS A 8 26.89 -3.10 -23.55
C HIS A 8 25.96 -2.50 -22.52
N LEU A 9 25.16 -1.58 -23.04
CA LEU A 9 24.07 -0.89 -22.38
C LEU A 9 22.96 -1.89 -22.04
N PHE A 10 22.35 -1.66 -20.87
CA PHE A 10 20.99 -2.10 -20.56
C PHE A 10 20.08 -1.79 -21.75
N SER A 11 19.70 -2.83 -22.48
CA SER A 11 18.62 -2.75 -23.46
C SER A 11 17.32 -2.68 -22.68
N THR A 12 16.82 -1.47 -22.47
CA THR A 12 15.41 -1.24 -22.14
C THR A 12 14.58 -1.63 -23.37
N SER A 13 14.29 -2.92 -23.49
CA SER A 13 13.23 -3.38 -24.38
C SER A 13 11.92 -2.95 -23.73
N SER A 14 11.42 -1.79 -24.15
CA SER A 14 10.07 -1.32 -23.91
C SER A 14 9.09 -2.31 -24.54
N ARG A 15 8.77 -3.39 -23.83
CA ARG A 15 7.53 -4.11 -24.09
C ARG A 15 6.41 -3.22 -23.59
N LEU A 16 5.84 -2.45 -24.51
CA LEU A 16 4.49 -1.90 -24.40
C LEU A 16 3.52 -3.09 -24.31
N PHE A 17 3.45 -3.73 -23.14
CA PHE A 17 2.27 -4.47 -22.79
C PHE A 17 1.22 -3.42 -22.43
N ALA A 18 0.33 -3.13 -23.38
CA ALA A 18 -0.90 -2.44 -23.06
C ALA A 18 -1.57 -3.22 -21.93
N SER A 19 -1.57 -2.64 -20.72
CA SER A 19 -2.33 -3.20 -19.59
C SER A 19 -3.76 -3.34 -20.07
N LYS A 20 -4.22 -4.59 -20.23
CA LYS A 20 -5.64 -4.83 -20.49
C LYS A 20 -6.31 -4.69 -19.12
N SER A 21 -6.89 -3.53 -18.87
CA SER A 21 -7.88 -3.35 -17.80
C SER A 21 -8.83 -4.55 -17.79
N PRO A 22 -9.28 -5.04 -16.62
CA PRO A 22 -10.25 -6.11 -16.55
C PRO A 22 -11.41 -5.79 -17.49
N ALA A 23 -11.80 -6.74 -18.34
CA ALA A 23 -12.74 -6.50 -19.45
C ALA A 23 -14.12 -5.94 -19.03
N LEU A 24 -14.46 -5.99 -17.73
CA LEU A 24 -15.69 -5.42 -17.16
C LEU A 24 -15.55 -3.97 -16.64
N CYS A 25 -14.34 -3.41 -16.62
CA CYS A 25 -14.04 -2.12 -16.00
C CYS A 25 -13.65 -1.02 -17.01
N SER A 26 -13.80 -1.27 -18.32
CA SER A 26 -13.55 -0.26 -19.36
C SER A 26 -14.55 0.90 -19.26
N SER A 27 -14.04 2.12 -19.17
CA SER A 27 -14.84 3.33 -19.29
C SER A 27 -15.31 3.54 -20.73
N SER A 28 -16.52 4.06 -20.88
CA SER A 28 -17.11 4.42 -22.17
C SER A 28 -16.29 5.51 -22.86
N THR A 29 -16.03 5.33 -24.15
CA THR A 29 -15.35 6.27 -25.04
C THR A 29 -16.23 7.48 -25.36
N ASN A 30 -16.37 8.40 -24.43
CA ASN A 30 -16.68 9.79 -24.72
C ASN A 30 -15.52 10.63 -24.16
N ALA A 31 -15.11 11.67 -24.88
CA ALA A 31 -14.01 12.54 -24.50
C ALA A 31 -14.33 13.27 -23.19
N ALA A 32 -14.08 12.61 -22.06
CA ALA A 32 -14.19 13.17 -20.74
C ALA A 32 -13.16 14.30 -20.61
N PRO A 33 -13.50 15.43 -19.95
CA PRO A 33 -12.51 16.44 -19.64
C PRO A 33 -11.33 15.82 -18.87
N THR A 34 -10.10 16.15 -19.26
CA THR A 34 -8.89 15.56 -18.71
C THR A 34 -8.82 15.81 -17.19
N LEU A 35 -8.74 14.73 -16.41
CA LEU A 35 -8.50 14.81 -14.97
C LEU A 35 -7.11 15.38 -14.69
N SER A 36 -6.96 16.05 -13.55
CA SER A 36 -5.67 16.63 -13.14
C SER A 36 -4.62 15.54 -12.88
N SER A 37 -3.33 15.89 -12.81
CA SER A 37 -2.27 14.96 -12.37
C SER A 37 -2.57 14.40 -10.97
N ILE A 38 -2.18 13.16 -10.68
CA ILE A 38 -2.21 12.62 -9.32
C ILE A 38 -0.95 13.06 -8.60
N ARG A 39 -1.11 13.59 -7.39
CA ARG A 39 0.02 13.96 -6.52
C ARG A 39 0.57 12.73 -5.81
N TYR A 40 1.87 12.71 -5.51
CA TYR A 40 2.45 11.66 -4.69
C TYR A 40 3.40 12.20 -3.63
N HIS A 41 3.48 11.49 -2.51
CA HIS A 41 4.49 11.70 -1.49
C HIS A 41 5.02 10.36 -1.00
N ILE A 42 6.35 10.23 -0.92
CA ILE A 42 7.03 9.06 -0.35
C ILE A 42 7.67 9.50 0.97
N PHE A 43 7.19 8.94 2.08
CA PHE A 43 7.75 9.21 3.39
C PHE A 43 9.12 8.56 3.55
N LYS A 44 10.07 9.30 4.12
CA LYS A 44 11.44 8.83 4.37
C LYS A 44 11.59 8.09 5.70
N GLU A 45 10.73 8.41 6.65
CA GLU A 45 10.71 7.80 7.99
C GLU A 45 9.40 7.05 8.17
N PRO A 46 9.40 5.93 8.91
CA PRO A 46 8.17 5.25 9.28
C PRO A 46 7.22 6.18 10.03
N LEU A 47 5.93 6.06 9.70
CA LEU A 47 4.88 6.87 10.31
C LEU A 47 4.24 6.08 11.46
N PRO A 48 4.09 6.66 12.66
CA PRO A 48 3.20 6.09 13.67
C PRO A 48 1.78 5.94 13.09
N TYR A 49 1.13 4.80 13.34
CA TYR A 49 -0.17 4.51 12.72
C TYR A 49 -1.24 5.59 13.01
N PRO A 50 -1.38 6.10 14.25
CA PRO A 50 -2.33 7.18 14.53
C PRO A 50 -2.06 8.47 13.74
N VAL A 51 -0.78 8.83 13.53
CA VAL A 51 -0.38 9.99 12.73
C VAL A 51 -0.83 9.80 11.28
N GLY A 52 -0.59 8.61 10.71
CA GLY A 52 -1.02 8.28 9.34
C GLY A 52 -2.53 8.21 9.17
N LEU A 53 -3.26 7.68 10.17
CA LEU A 53 -4.71 7.66 10.15
C LEU A 53 -5.31 9.07 10.25
N LYS A 54 -4.75 9.92 11.13
CA LYS A 54 -5.15 11.33 11.24
C LYS A 54 -4.92 12.06 9.93
N LEU A 55 -3.73 11.93 9.34
CA LEU A 55 -3.39 12.55 8.06
C LEU A 55 -4.41 12.20 6.96
N GLN A 56 -4.77 10.92 6.83
CA GLN A 56 -5.79 10.50 5.86
C GLN A 56 -7.14 11.18 6.13
N ASN A 57 -7.58 11.23 7.39
CA ASN A 57 -8.84 11.87 7.75
C ASN A 57 -8.82 13.38 7.46
N ASP A 58 -7.74 14.07 7.82
CA ASP A 58 -7.60 15.52 7.58
C ASP A 58 -7.61 15.83 6.07
N ILE A 59 -6.92 15.02 5.25
CA ILE A 59 -6.96 15.17 3.79
C ILE A 59 -8.39 14.94 3.28
N ILE A 60 -9.07 13.89 3.74
CA ILE A 60 -10.45 13.62 3.33
C ILE A 60 -11.36 14.79 3.71
N ASP A 61 -11.24 15.33 4.93
CA ASP A 61 -12.04 16.47 5.39
C ASP A 61 -11.81 17.69 4.50
N ALA A 62 -10.55 18.06 4.23
CA ALA A 62 -10.19 19.14 3.31
C ALA A 62 -10.79 18.94 1.91
N ARG A 63 -10.72 17.71 1.39
CA ARG A 63 -11.26 17.37 0.07
C ARG A 63 -12.78 17.40 0.03
N LEU A 64 -13.47 17.02 1.11
CA LEU A 64 -14.92 17.13 1.21
C LEU A 64 -15.37 18.59 1.27
N GLU A 65 -14.65 19.44 2.00
CA GLU A 65 -14.90 20.88 2.01
C GLU A 65 -14.75 21.50 0.62
N ALA A 66 -13.72 21.12 -0.13
CA ALA A 66 -13.54 21.54 -1.52
C ALA A 66 -14.68 21.04 -2.41
N LYS A 67 -15.07 19.77 -2.28
CA LYS A 67 -16.17 19.15 -3.02
C LYS A 67 -17.53 19.78 -2.74
N LEU A 68 -17.76 20.29 -1.53
CA LEU A 68 -18.98 21.03 -1.20
C LEU A 68 -19.07 22.37 -1.94
N LYS A 69 -17.93 23.02 -2.19
CA LYS A 69 -17.85 24.29 -2.93
C LYS A 69 -17.97 24.06 -4.43
N ASP A 70 -17.40 22.96 -4.94
CA ASP A 70 -17.44 22.62 -6.36
C ASP A 70 -17.48 21.09 -6.60
N PRO A 71 -18.68 20.48 -6.67
CA PRO A 71 -18.85 19.03 -6.79
C PRO A 71 -18.30 18.42 -8.09
N ILE A 72 -18.14 19.23 -9.16
CA ILE A 72 -17.74 18.78 -10.50
C ILE A 72 -16.33 19.31 -10.84
N GLY A 73 -15.91 20.45 -10.28
CA GLY A 73 -14.73 21.19 -10.71
C GLY A 73 -13.47 21.01 -9.88
N SER A 74 -13.46 20.16 -8.84
CA SER A 74 -12.16 19.71 -8.30
C SER A 74 -11.39 18.86 -9.29
N ARG A 75 -12.04 18.16 -10.23
CA ARG A 75 -11.43 17.34 -11.32
C ARG A 75 -10.19 16.54 -10.88
N GLY A 76 -10.23 16.02 -9.66
CA GLY A 76 -9.13 15.26 -9.06
C GLY A 76 -7.87 16.06 -8.71
N ILE A 77 -7.93 17.39 -8.61
CA ILE A 77 -6.82 18.29 -8.23
C ILE A 77 -6.20 17.85 -6.89
N GLY A 78 -7.05 17.51 -5.91
CA GLY A 78 -6.62 16.99 -4.61
C GLY A 78 -6.36 15.47 -4.56
N ASP A 79 -6.38 14.75 -5.69
CA ASP A 79 -6.07 13.32 -5.68
C ASP A 79 -4.59 13.10 -5.39
N VAL A 80 -4.31 12.27 -4.37
CA VAL A 80 -2.96 12.02 -3.89
C VAL A 80 -2.76 10.55 -3.55
N ILE A 81 -1.55 10.03 -3.75
CA ILE A 81 -1.09 8.76 -3.18
C ILE A 81 0.05 9.01 -2.19
N LEU A 82 -0.13 8.51 -0.98
CA LEU A 82 0.91 8.51 0.05
C LEU A 82 1.54 7.12 0.10
N LEU A 83 2.87 7.05 0.05
CA LEU A 83 3.64 5.80 0.14
C LEU A 83 4.56 5.87 1.35
N LEU A 84 4.47 4.88 2.23
CA LEU A 84 5.12 4.93 3.53
C LEU A 84 5.36 3.54 4.12
N GLU A 85 6.07 3.52 5.24
CA GLU A 85 6.14 2.40 6.17
C GLU A 85 5.50 2.84 7.49
N HIS A 86 5.00 1.90 8.28
CA HIS A 86 4.53 2.17 9.64
C HIS A 86 5.50 1.66 10.69
N LEU A 87 5.37 2.18 11.91
CA LEU A 87 5.86 1.46 13.09
C LEU A 87 5.05 0.17 13.31
N PRO A 88 5.63 -0.89 13.94
CA PRO A 88 4.95 -2.16 14.16
C PRO A 88 3.55 -1.98 14.74
N THR A 89 2.53 -2.35 13.98
CA THR A 89 1.14 -2.09 14.29
C THR A 89 0.23 -3.15 13.68
N TYR A 90 -0.64 -3.72 14.50
CA TYR A 90 -1.80 -4.47 14.05
C TYR A 90 -3.00 -3.56 13.89
N THR A 91 -3.79 -3.82 12.86
CA THR A 91 -5.08 -3.14 12.69
C THR A 91 -6.15 -4.17 12.43
N THR A 92 -7.37 -3.94 12.90
CA THR A 92 -8.54 -4.69 12.46
C THR A 92 -9.55 -3.78 11.75
N GLY A 93 -10.28 -4.35 10.80
CA GLY A 93 -11.26 -3.65 9.96
C GLY A 93 -12.69 -4.05 10.30
N ARG A 94 -13.65 -3.53 9.53
CA ARG A 94 -15.09 -3.66 9.82
C ARG A 94 -15.68 -5.07 9.68
N ARG A 95 -14.96 -6.01 9.04
CA ARG A 95 -15.47 -7.40 8.87
C ARG A 95 -15.15 -8.28 10.07
N ASP A 96 -14.34 -7.79 10.99
CA ASP A 96 -14.16 -8.40 12.29
C ASP A 96 -15.32 -7.96 13.16
N ASN A 97 -16.26 -8.87 13.43
CA ASN A 97 -17.38 -8.64 14.33
C ASN A 97 -16.79 -8.40 15.72
N THR A 98 -16.54 -7.13 16.03
CA THR A 98 -15.80 -6.72 17.22
C THR A 98 -16.48 -7.29 18.46
N PRO A 99 -15.75 -7.86 19.43
CA PRO A 99 -16.33 -8.21 20.72
C PRO A 99 -16.94 -6.97 21.39
N ASN A 100 -17.71 -7.21 22.45
CA ASN A 100 -18.17 -6.19 23.40
C ASN A 100 -17.11 -5.08 23.59
N PRO A 101 -17.44 -3.76 23.48
CA PRO A 101 -16.48 -2.67 23.68
C PRO A 101 -15.66 -2.76 24.98
N ASP A 102 -16.15 -3.48 25.98
CA ASP A 102 -15.48 -3.73 27.25
C ASP A 102 -14.43 -4.86 27.20
N GLU A 103 -14.29 -5.56 26.07
CA GLU A 103 -13.35 -6.68 25.88
C GLU A 103 -12.36 -6.42 24.74
N LEU A 104 -11.10 -6.78 24.98
CA LEU A 104 -10.06 -6.76 23.95
C LEU A 104 -10.39 -7.74 22.82
N HIS A 105 -9.97 -7.38 21.60
CA HIS A 105 -10.12 -8.24 20.43
C HIS A 105 -9.36 -9.58 20.63
N PRO A 106 -9.86 -10.74 20.14
CA PRO A 106 -9.17 -12.02 20.32
C PRO A 106 -7.73 -12.02 19.79
N GLU A 107 -7.51 -11.42 18.63
CA GLU A 107 -6.15 -11.26 18.09
C GLU A 107 -5.31 -10.23 18.87
N GLU A 108 -5.93 -9.19 19.45
CA GLU A 108 -5.22 -8.22 20.29
C GLU A 108 -4.68 -8.88 21.56
N LYS A 109 -5.46 -9.77 22.19
CA LYS A 109 -5.03 -10.58 23.34
C LYS A 109 -3.75 -11.39 23.03
N LYS A 110 -3.55 -11.84 21.79
CA LYS A 110 -2.36 -12.63 21.37
C LYS A 110 -1.09 -11.78 21.22
N VAL A 111 -1.23 -10.48 20.99
CA VAL A 111 -0.11 -9.57 20.63
C VAL A 111 0.11 -8.49 21.67
N GLN A 112 -0.38 -8.67 22.88
CA GLN A 112 -0.03 -7.78 23.99
C GLN A 112 1.47 -7.88 24.27
N ASN A 113 2.10 -6.73 24.49
CA ASN A 113 3.51 -6.60 24.88
C ASN A 113 4.53 -7.17 23.87
N VAL A 114 4.14 -7.44 22.61
CA VAL A 114 5.09 -7.91 21.59
C VAL A 114 5.84 -6.77 20.87
N GLY A 115 5.63 -5.53 21.31
CA GLY A 115 6.25 -4.35 20.72
C GLY A 115 5.51 -3.79 19.49
N ALA A 116 4.23 -4.14 19.32
CA ALA A 116 3.35 -3.54 18.31
C ALA A 116 2.06 -2.99 18.93
N SER A 117 1.55 -1.91 18.34
CA SER A 117 0.24 -1.34 18.73
C SER A 117 -0.92 -2.12 18.09
N PHE A 118 -2.14 -2.01 18.62
CA PHE A 118 -3.34 -2.58 18.02
C PHE A 118 -4.42 -1.51 17.86
N PHE A 119 -5.01 -1.37 16.66
CA PHE A 119 -6.06 -0.39 16.41
C PHE A 119 -7.27 -0.98 15.68
N ILE A 120 -8.46 -0.60 16.11
CA ILE A 120 -9.71 -0.87 15.38
C ILE A 120 -9.95 0.28 14.40
N THR A 121 -10.26 -0.06 13.14
CA THR A 121 -10.28 0.90 12.05
C THR A 121 -11.50 0.72 11.15
N LYS A 122 -11.76 1.71 10.29
CA LYS A 122 -12.93 1.73 9.40
C LYS A 122 -12.69 1.04 8.05
N ARG A 123 -11.50 0.49 7.78
CA ARG A 123 -11.20 -0.20 6.51
C ARG A 123 -11.99 -1.50 6.35
N GLY A 124 -12.15 -1.95 5.12
CA GLY A 124 -12.59 -3.31 4.84
C GLY A 124 -11.59 -4.37 5.30
N GLY A 125 -12.05 -5.61 5.43
CA GLY A 125 -11.24 -6.73 5.88
C GLY A 125 -11.22 -6.93 7.40
N GLN A 126 -10.42 -7.90 7.85
CA GLN A 126 -10.21 -8.28 9.25
C GLN A 126 -8.81 -7.85 9.71
N VAL A 127 -8.23 -8.48 10.73
CA VAL A 127 -6.87 -8.21 11.24
C VAL A 127 -5.78 -8.26 10.16
N THR A 128 -4.81 -7.34 10.23
CA THR A 128 -3.56 -7.35 9.46
C THR A 128 -2.43 -6.70 10.26
N TYR A 129 -1.19 -6.89 9.83
CA TYR A 129 0.00 -6.23 10.36
C TYR A 129 0.55 -5.18 9.38
N HIS A 130 1.11 -4.10 9.94
CA HIS A 130 1.93 -3.10 9.26
C HIS A 130 3.21 -2.82 10.06
N GLY A 131 4.30 -2.58 9.35
CA GLY A 131 5.57 -2.28 10.00
C GLY A 131 6.71 -2.08 9.01
N PRO A 132 7.94 -1.95 9.53
CA PRO A 132 9.16 -1.85 8.74
C PRO A 132 9.30 -3.03 7.78
N GLY A 133 9.73 -2.75 6.54
CA GLY A 133 9.84 -3.75 5.49
C GLY A 133 8.56 -3.99 4.69
N GLN A 134 7.47 -3.31 5.04
CA GLN A 134 6.19 -3.38 4.32
C GLN A 134 5.85 -2.03 3.70
N LEU A 135 5.73 -2.00 2.37
CA LEU A 135 5.26 -0.81 1.66
C LEU A 135 3.75 -0.65 1.87
N VAL A 136 3.34 0.44 2.48
CA VAL A 136 1.95 0.84 2.62
C VAL A 136 1.65 1.99 1.65
N GLY A 137 0.60 1.82 0.86
CA GLY A 137 0.11 2.85 -0.06
C GLY A 137 -1.30 3.29 0.32
N TYR A 138 -1.49 4.60 0.45
CA TYR A 138 -2.77 5.26 0.69
C TYR A 138 -3.16 6.16 -0.48
N PRO A 139 -3.78 5.62 -1.53
CA PRO A 139 -4.37 6.44 -2.57
C PRO A 139 -5.68 7.04 -2.07
N ILE A 140 -5.71 8.35 -1.93
CA ILE A 140 -6.86 9.16 -1.54
C ILE A 140 -7.38 9.82 -2.81
N LEU A 141 -8.28 9.12 -3.49
CA LEU A 141 -8.81 9.47 -4.81
C LEU A 141 -10.32 9.68 -4.74
N ASP A 142 -10.87 10.60 -5.53
CA ASP A 142 -12.32 10.74 -5.68
C ASP A 142 -12.83 9.85 -6.83
N LEU A 143 -13.38 8.69 -6.48
CA LEU A 143 -13.92 7.75 -7.47
C LEU A 143 -15.20 8.25 -8.16
N ASN A 144 -15.78 9.37 -7.73
CA ASN A 144 -16.89 10.01 -8.42
C ASN A 144 -16.41 10.68 -9.71
N VAL A 145 -15.36 11.51 -9.62
CA VAL A 145 -14.83 12.23 -10.79
C VAL A 145 -14.07 11.31 -11.74
N MET A 146 -13.57 10.19 -11.24
CA MET A 146 -12.96 9.13 -12.06
C MET A 146 -13.98 8.19 -12.70
N GLU A 147 -15.28 8.34 -12.38
CA GLU A 147 -16.36 7.46 -12.84
C GLU A 147 -16.06 5.96 -12.63
N THR A 148 -15.27 5.65 -11.60
CA THR A 148 -14.73 4.30 -11.38
C THR A 148 -15.54 3.58 -10.30
N PRO A 149 -16.15 2.41 -10.59
CA PRO A 149 -16.78 1.60 -9.55
C PRO A 149 -15.76 1.14 -8.50
N THR A 150 -16.17 1.08 -7.24
CA THR A 150 -15.29 0.68 -6.13
C THR A 150 -14.64 -0.70 -6.35
N ARG A 151 -15.39 -1.64 -6.92
CA ARG A 151 -14.87 -2.98 -7.28
C ARG A 151 -13.73 -2.88 -8.30
N CYS A 152 -13.93 -2.12 -9.38
CA CYS A 152 -12.89 -1.91 -10.40
C CYS A 152 -11.65 -1.25 -9.82
N TYR A 153 -11.81 -0.27 -8.92
CA TYR A 153 -10.68 0.34 -8.22
C TYR A 153 -9.85 -0.69 -7.42
N VAL A 154 -10.48 -1.64 -6.71
CA VAL A 154 -9.78 -2.72 -6.01
C VAL A 154 -9.11 -3.69 -6.99
N GLU A 155 -9.76 -4.03 -8.10
CA GLU A 155 -9.19 -4.87 -9.16
C GLU A 155 -7.96 -4.20 -9.81
N TYR A 156 -7.99 -2.87 -10.01
CA TYR A 156 -6.87 -2.08 -10.50
C TYR A 156 -5.67 -2.12 -9.54
N LEU A 157 -5.88 -1.91 -8.24
CA LEU A 157 -4.81 -2.04 -7.25
C LEU A 157 -4.20 -3.45 -7.24
N GLN A 158 -5.04 -4.49 -7.33
CA GLN A 158 -4.59 -5.89 -7.41
C GLN A 158 -3.75 -6.14 -8.66
N ALA A 159 -4.18 -5.64 -9.82
CA ALA A 159 -3.46 -5.80 -11.08
C ALA A 159 -2.09 -5.11 -11.04
N MET A 160 -2.04 -3.85 -10.61
CA MET A 160 -0.79 -3.08 -10.49
C MET A 160 0.24 -3.76 -9.58
N LEU A 161 -0.20 -4.24 -8.40
CA LEU A 161 0.69 -4.95 -7.48
C LEU A 161 1.11 -6.31 -8.03
N LYS A 162 0.20 -7.07 -8.66
CA LYS A 162 0.51 -8.34 -9.31
C LYS A 162 1.56 -8.17 -10.41
N GLU A 163 1.37 -7.20 -11.31
CA GLU A 163 2.31 -6.93 -12.40
C GLU A 163 3.70 -6.60 -11.86
N TYR A 164 3.78 -5.77 -10.82
CA TYR A 164 5.06 -5.48 -10.18
C TYR A 164 5.73 -6.73 -9.60
N VAL A 165 4.97 -7.58 -8.88
CA VAL A 165 5.51 -8.82 -8.29
C VAL A 165 5.98 -9.78 -9.39
N CYS A 166 5.21 -9.96 -10.47
CA CYS A 166 5.63 -10.76 -11.62
C CYS A 166 6.95 -10.26 -12.21
N ASP A 167 7.05 -8.95 -12.47
CA ASP A 167 8.25 -8.36 -13.07
C ASP A 167 9.49 -8.48 -12.16
N ALA A 168 9.31 -8.31 -10.85
CA ALA A 168 10.39 -8.34 -9.87
C ALA A 168 10.86 -9.77 -9.50
N THR A 169 9.99 -10.78 -9.65
CA THR A 169 10.28 -12.17 -9.25
C THR A 169 10.45 -13.13 -10.42
N GLY A 170 9.96 -12.77 -11.61
CA GLY A 170 9.84 -13.68 -12.76
C GLY A 170 8.78 -14.77 -12.59
N LEU A 171 7.95 -14.72 -11.54
CA LEU A 171 6.92 -15.72 -11.30
C LEU A 171 5.66 -15.40 -12.11
N ASP A 172 5.17 -16.40 -12.85
CA ASP A 172 3.90 -16.37 -13.58
C ASP A 172 2.71 -16.90 -12.76
N THR A 173 2.98 -17.50 -11.59
CA THR A 173 1.98 -18.09 -10.68
C THR A 173 1.22 -17.05 -9.84
N ILE A 174 1.52 -15.75 -9.96
CA ILE A 174 0.92 -14.72 -9.11
C ILE A 174 -0.58 -14.60 -9.38
N LEU A 175 -1.37 -14.80 -8.32
CA LEU A 175 -2.83 -14.80 -8.32
C LEU A 175 -3.37 -13.46 -7.84
N ALA A 176 -4.07 -12.78 -8.75
CA ALA A 176 -4.93 -11.63 -8.50
C ALA A 176 -5.84 -11.48 -9.74
N PRO A 177 -7.16 -11.76 -9.66
CA PRO A 177 -7.90 -12.17 -8.47
C PRO A 177 -7.52 -13.58 -7.97
N HIS A 178 -7.75 -13.83 -6.67
CA HIS A 178 -7.63 -15.15 -6.08
C HIS A 178 -8.81 -16.06 -6.52
N PRO A 179 -8.60 -17.37 -6.77
CA PRO A 179 -9.67 -18.29 -7.21
C PRO A 179 -10.89 -18.35 -6.26
N GLU A 180 -10.65 -18.24 -4.96
CA GLU A 180 -11.70 -18.24 -3.92
C GLU A 180 -12.28 -16.84 -3.63
N GLY A 181 -11.91 -15.82 -4.38
CA GLY A 181 -12.40 -14.45 -4.19
C GLY A 181 -11.73 -13.68 -3.05
N HIS A 182 -10.67 -14.21 -2.44
CA HIS A 182 -9.87 -13.48 -1.45
C HIS A 182 -9.20 -12.25 -2.09
N VAL A 183 -9.35 -11.10 -1.45
CA VAL A 183 -8.76 -9.84 -1.92
C VAL A 183 -7.28 -9.78 -1.51
N GLY A 184 -6.42 -9.47 -2.48
CA GLY A 184 -4.97 -9.32 -2.29
C GLY A 184 -4.17 -9.83 -3.49
N VAL A 185 -2.86 -9.93 -3.32
CA VAL A 185 -1.96 -10.55 -4.30
C VAL A 185 -1.28 -11.74 -3.63
N PHE A 186 -1.28 -12.87 -4.33
CA PHE A 186 -0.84 -14.15 -3.79
C PHE A 186 0.17 -14.83 -4.71
N SER A 187 1.18 -15.52 -4.17
CA SER A 187 2.10 -16.35 -4.96
C SER A 187 1.57 -17.76 -5.24
N SER A 188 0.67 -18.22 -4.37
CA SER A 188 -0.03 -19.49 -4.43
C SER A 188 -1.37 -19.35 -3.68
N PRO A 189 -2.30 -20.32 -3.74
CA PRO A 189 -3.59 -20.20 -3.04
C PRO A 189 -3.49 -19.96 -1.52
N THR A 190 -2.34 -20.26 -0.91
CA THR A 190 -2.12 -20.20 0.54
C THR A 190 -1.03 -19.20 0.95
N GLU A 191 -0.50 -18.40 0.02
CA GLU A 191 0.60 -17.47 0.30
C GLU A 191 0.31 -16.07 -0.23
N LYS A 192 0.17 -15.11 0.69
CA LYS A 192 -0.19 -13.73 0.36
C LYS A 192 1.02 -12.80 0.48
N VAL A 193 1.31 -12.05 -0.58
CA VAL A 193 2.39 -11.04 -0.62
C VAL A 193 1.87 -9.63 -0.38
N ALA A 194 0.62 -9.33 -0.78
CA ALA A 194 0.02 -8.02 -0.56
C ALA A 194 -1.44 -8.10 -0.10
N SER A 195 -1.79 -7.22 0.84
CA SER A 195 -3.15 -7.04 1.36
C SER A 195 -3.74 -5.74 0.83
N ILE A 196 -5.04 -5.73 0.53
CA ILE A 196 -5.77 -4.53 0.10
C ILE A 196 -7.01 -4.39 0.97
N GLY A 197 -7.16 -3.21 1.57
CA GLY A 197 -8.28 -2.86 2.43
C GLY A 197 -8.53 -1.37 2.34
N ILE A 198 -9.69 -1.00 1.80
CA ILE A 198 -10.06 0.41 1.55
C ILE A 198 -11.30 0.80 2.35
N HIS A 199 -11.48 2.10 2.53
CA HIS A 199 -12.72 2.70 2.99
C HIS A 199 -13.08 3.88 2.09
N LEU A 200 -14.39 4.16 1.93
CA LEU A 200 -14.87 5.29 1.14
C LEU A 200 -15.76 6.18 2.00
N ARG A 201 -15.54 7.49 1.91
CA ARG A 201 -16.44 8.52 2.43
C ARG A 201 -16.80 9.47 1.30
N HIS A 202 -18.10 9.55 0.96
CA HIS A 202 -18.60 10.31 -0.21
C HIS A 202 -17.80 10.09 -1.50
N ARG A 203 -17.44 8.82 -1.75
CA ARG A 203 -16.63 8.33 -2.89
C ARG A 203 -15.14 8.71 -2.89
N ILE A 204 -14.65 9.39 -1.85
CA ILE A 204 -13.21 9.60 -1.64
C ILE A 204 -12.63 8.39 -0.92
N THR A 205 -11.56 7.80 -1.46
CA THR A 205 -10.90 6.61 -0.90
C THR A 205 -9.99 6.95 0.26
N SER A 206 -9.78 5.96 1.13
CA SER A 206 -8.86 5.98 2.26
C SER A 206 -8.39 4.57 2.54
N HIS A 207 -7.33 4.44 3.33
CA HIS A 207 -6.51 3.24 3.41
C HIS A 207 -5.98 2.88 2.01
N GLY A 208 -5.84 1.60 1.67
CA GLY A 208 -5.26 1.23 0.38
C GLY A 208 -4.68 -0.17 0.40
N PHE A 209 -3.38 -0.25 0.16
CA PHE A 209 -2.67 -1.53 0.05
C PHE A 209 -1.45 -1.58 0.98
N ALA A 210 -1.02 -2.80 1.27
CA ALA A 210 0.20 -3.09 2.02
C ALA A 210 0.89 -4.30 1.39
N MET A 211 2.12 -4.12 0.91
CA MET A 211 2.92 -5.17 0.24
C MET A 211 4.17 -5.46 1.06
N ASN A 212 4.36 -6.73 1.42
CA ASN A 212 5.54 -7.17 2.14
C ASN A 212 6.74 -7.19 1.19
N ILE A 213 7.70 -6.28 1.39
CA ILE A 213 8.88 -6.18 0.54
C ILE A 213 9.96 -7.11 1.09
N THR A 214 10.33 -6.89 2.35
CA THR A 214 11.38 -7.61 3.06
C THR A 214 10.78 -8.71 3.95
N PRO A 215 11.58 -9.65 4.51
CA PRO A 215 11.05 -10.75 5.34
C PRO A 215 10.65 -10.36 6.77
N GLU A 216 11.02 -9.18 7.28
CA GLU A 216 10.75 -8.74 8.64
C GLU A 216 9.26 -8.81 9.04
N PRO A 217 8.29 -8.37 8.21
CA PRO A 217 6.86 -8.46 8.53
C PRO A 217 6.36 -9.88 8.80
N ILE A 218 7.00 -10.92 8.25
CA ILE A 218 6.48 -12.30 8.29
C ILE A 218 6.35 -12.81 9.73
N SER A 219 7.39 -12.58 10.56
CA SER A 219 7.37 -12.99 11.97
C SER A 219 6.26 -12.32 12.79
N TRP A 220 5.78 -11.15 12.37
CA TRP A 220 4.65 -10.46 12.98
C TRP A 220 3.30 -11.02 12.49
N PHE A 221 3.22 -11.42 11.23
CA PHE A 221 2.04 -12.11 10.69
C PHE A 221 1.83 -13.47 11.36
N ASP A 222 2.89 -14.19 11.69
CA ASP A 222 2.81 -15.51 12.35
C ASP A 222 2.17 -15.46 13.76
N LEU A 223 1.99 -14.26 14.33
CA LEU A 223 1.40 -14.08 15.67
C LEU A 223 -0.13 -13.99 15.66
N VAL A 224 -0.74 -13.77 14.50
CA VAL A 224 -2.17 -13.49 14.36
C VAL A 224 -2.79 -14.22 13.16
N MET A 225 -4.09 -14.45 13.21
CA MET A 225 -4.82 -14.89 12.02
C MET A 225 -5.13 -13.69 11.12
N ALA A 226 -4.25 -13.41 10.17
CA ALA A 226 -4.44 -12.29 9.25
C ALA A 226 -5.54 -12.55 8.22
N CYS A 227 -6.32 -11.51 7.91
CA CYS A 227 -7.45 -11.54 6.98
C CYS A 227 -8.57 -12.56 7.32
N GLY A 228 -8.53 -13.22 8.48
CA GLY A 228 -9.41 -14.33 8.84
C GLY A 228 -9.20 -15.60 8.02
N LEU A 229 -8.00 -15.78 7.45
CA LEU A 229 -7.65 -16.89 6.58
C LEU A 229 -6.65 -17.80 7.30
N ALA A 230 -7.14 -18.85 7.98
CA ALA A 230 -6.30 -19.73 8.80
C ALA A 230 -5.22 -20.46 8.00
N ASP A 231 -5.52 -20.83 6.75
CA ASP A 231 -4.62 -21.61 5.88
C ASP A 231 -3.76 -20.72 4.97
N VAL A 232 -3.80 -19.39 5.16
CA VAL A 232 -3.02 -18.45 4.35
C VAL A 232 -1.91 -17.84 5.19
N ARG A 233 -0.67 -18.04 4.76
CA ARG A 233 0.51 -17.40 5.35
C ARG A 233 0.92 -16.15 4.58
N ALA A 234 1.55 -15.21 5.28
CA ALA A 234 2.21 -14.08 4.64
C ALA A 234 3.54 -14.52 4.01
N VAL A 235 3.87 -13.95 2.86
CA VAL A 235 5.20 -14.03 2.21
C VAL A 235 5.66 -12.63 1.83
N SER A 236 6.94 -12.48 1.45
CA SER A 236 7.53 -11.20 1.04
C SER A 236 8.10 -11.28 -0.37
N LEU A 237 8.21 -10.11 -1.03
CA LEU A 237 8.82 -9.99 -2.34
C LEU A 237 10.23 -10.58 -2.36
N HIS A 238 11.07 -10.23 -1.37
CA HIS A 238 12.42 -10.78 -1.23
C HIS A 238 12.42 -12.30 -1.09
N GLY A 239 11.51 -12.85 -0.29
CA GLY A 239 11.37 -14.30 -0.12
C GLY A 239 10.98 -15.01 -1.42
N LEU A 240 10.05 -14.43 -2.19
CA LEU A 240 9.63 -14.97 -3.50
C LEU A 240 10.73 -14.88 -4.55
N SER A 241 11.41 -13.74 -4.64
CA SER A 241 12.57 -13.57 -5.53
C SER A 241 13.66 -14.58 -5.20
N ALA A 242 13.99 -14.77 -3.92
CA ALA A 242 15.01 -15.74 -3.51
C ALA A 242 14.69 -17.16 -3.99
N GLN A 243 13.43 -17.60 -3.84
CA GLN A 243 13.00 -18.94 -4.27
C GLN A 243 13.06 -19.11 -5.80
N SER A 244 12.60 -18.09 -6.54
CA SER A 244 12.59 -18.09 -8.01
C SER A 244 14.01 -18.15 -8.58
N PHE A 245 14.92 -17.32 -8.07
CA PHE A 245 16.29 -17.28 -8.56
C PHE A 245 17.09 -18.54 -8.21
N VAL A 246 16.87 -19.13 -7.02
CA VAL A 246 17.45 -20.44 -6.68
C VAL A 246 17.02 -21.53 -7.65
N ARG A 247 15.73 -21.55 -8.06
CA ARG A 247 15.23 -22.49 -9.08
C ARG A 247 15.95 -22.33 -10.41
N ASP A 248 16.25 -21.10 -10.80
CA ASP A 248 16.83 -20.79 -12.10
C ASP A 248 18.38 -20.76 -12.06
N GLY A 249 19.00 -21.09 -10.92
CA GLY A 249 20.46 -21.12 -10.73
C GLY A 249 21.13 -19.74 -10.76
N ILE A 250 20.35 -18.68 -10.59
CA ILE A 250 20.79 -17.28 -10.60
C ILE A 250 20.87 -16.79 -9.15
N ILE A 251 21.86 -15.97 -8.81
CA ILE A 251 21.89 -15.25 -7.53
C ILE A 251 21.51 -13.81 -7.84
N PRO A 252 20.41 -13.26 -7.27
CA PRO A 252 20.06 -11.87 -7.50
C PRO A 252 21.19 -10.98 -6.93
N PRO A 253 21.68 -10.00 -7.71
CA PRO A 253 22.80 -9.17 -7.27
C PRO A 253 22.43 -8.32 -6.06
N THR A 254 21.17 -7.88 -5.96
CA THR A 254 20.59 -7.13 -4.83
C THR A 254 19.06 -7.30 -4.81
N TYR A 255 18.44 -7.04 -3.66
CA TYR A 255 16.98 -6.93 -3.52
C TYR A 255 16.58 -5.46 -3.38
N PRO A 256 15.41 -5.03 -3.91
CA PRO A 256 14.99 -3.63 -3.83
C PRO A 256 14.58 -3.26 -2.40
N THR A 257 14.92 -2.04 -1.99
CA THR A 257 14.42 -1.40 -0.76
C THR A 257 12.95 -1.02 -0.90
N VAL A 258 12.26 -0.78 0.22
CA VAL A 258 10.86 -0.34 0.22
C VAL A 258 10.67 0.96 -0.58
N GLN A 259 11.63 1.88 -0.50
CA GLN A 259 11.62 3.18 -1.17
C GLN A 259 11.83 3.06 -2.69
N GLU A 260 12.68 2.12 -3.12
CA GLU A 260 12.85 1.80 -4.54
C GLU A 260 11.57 1.18 -5.11
N VAL A 261 10.93 0.26 -4.36
CA VAL A 261 9.63 -0.30 -4.76
C VAL A 261 8.56 0.80 -4.83
N ALA A 262 8.47 1.66 -3.82
CA ALA A 262 7.52 2.79 -3.80
C ALA A 262 7.66 3.67 -5.05
N SER A 263 8.90 4.03 -5.40
CA SER A 263 9.20 4.84 -6.58
C SER A 263 8.84 4.12 -7.87
N ALA A 264 9.11 2.81 -7.96
CA ALA A 264 8.84 2.00 -9.15
C ALA A 264 7.34 1.72 -9.38
N LEU A 265 6.49 1.85 -8.37
CA LEU A 265 5.04 1.72 -8.50
C LEU A 265 4.37 2.98 -9.08
N LEU A 266 4.98 4.17 -8.92
CA LEU A 266 4.35 5.43 -9.33
C LEU A 266 3.97 5.46 -10.82
N PRO A 267 4.85 5.12 -11.80
CA PRO A 267 4.46 5.12 -13.21
C PRO A 267 3.30 4.17 -13.49
N ARG A 268 3.32 2.95 -12.91
CA ARG A 268 2.23 1.97 -13.06
C ARG A 268 0.91 2.48 -12.51
N PHE A 269 0.97 3.17 -11.37
CA PHE A 269 -0.20 3.78 -10.75
C PHE A 269 -0.80 4.91 -11.60
N GLY A 270 0.06 5.73 -12.23
CA GLY A 270 -0.37 6.76 -13.18
C GLY A 270 -1.00 6.17 -14.44
N ASP A 271 -0.32 5.20 -15.05
CA ASP A 271 -0.76 4.50 -16.28
C ASP A 271 -2.12 3.80 -16.07
N MET A 272 -2.32 3.18 -14.90
CA MET A 272 -3.57 2.53 -14.50
C MET A 272 -4.79 3.46 -14.56
N PHE A 273 -4.60 4.76 -14.38
CA PHE A 273 -5.66 5.77 -14.47
C PHE A 273 -5.51 6.73 -15.66
N GLY A 274 -4.50 6.54 -16.51
CA GLY A 274 -4.17 7.45 -17.60
C GLY A 274 -3.84 8.87 -17.12
N ARG A 275 -3.20 9.01 -15.95
CA ARG A 275 -2.93 10.30 -15.31
C ARG A 275 -1.44 10.45 -15.02
N GLU A 276 -0.92 11.64 -15.29
CA GLU A 276 0.45 12.01 -14.93
C GLU A 276 0.64 11.98 -13.40
N MET A 277 1.75 11.41 -12.93
CA MET A 277 2.16 11.46 -11.54
C MET A 277 3.07 12.67 -11.31
N ARG A 278 2.73 13.51 -10.34
CA ARG A 278 3.58 14.65 -9.94
C ARG A 278 3.89 14.61 -8.45
N PRO A 279 5.09 15.04 -8.03
CA PRO A 279 5.37 15.23 -6.61
C PRO A 279 4.32 16.14 -5.96
N LEU A 280 4.07 15.92 -4.67
CA LEU A 280 3.40 16.87 -3.81
C LEU A 280 4.44 17.91 -3.37
N ASP A 281 4.34 19.11 -3.94
CA ASP A 281 5.29 20.21 -3.77
C ASP A 281 4.61 21.48 -3.22
N GLU A 282 5.44 22.39 -2.68
CA GLU A 282 5.01 23.65 -2.07
C GLU A 282 4.44 24.63 -3.11
N GLU A 283 4.80 24.46 -4.39
CA GLU A 283 4.34 25.30 -5.50
C GLU A 283 2.88 25.03 -5.89
N GLY A 284 2.26 23.99 -5.33
CA GLY A 284 0.84 23.73 -5.47
C GLY A 284 -0.03 24.89 -4.95
N THR A 285 -1.23 25.04 -5.52
CA THR A 285 -2.23 26.02 -5.05
C THR A 285 -3.51 25.30 -4.60
N GLY A 286 -4.31 25.99 -3.79
CA GLY A 286 -5.60 25.47 -3.31
C GLY A 286 -5.46 24.15 -2.54
N GLU A 287 -6.21 23.13 -2.94
CA GLU A 287 -6.22 21.80 -2.30
C GLU A 287 -4.81 21.18 -2.21
N VAL A 288 -3.98 21.34 -3.25
CA VAL A 288 -2.63 20.74 -3.29
C VAL A 288 -1.74 21.33 -2.19
N SER A 289 -1.78 22.66 -2.00
CA SER A 289 -1.03 23.35 -0.94
C SER A 289 -1.50 22.91 0.44
N GLN A 290 -2.81 22.81 0.65
CA GLN A 290 -3.37 22.36 1.93
C GLN A 290 -2.92 20.93 2.26
N ILE A 291 -2.98 20.01 1.30
CA ILE A 291 -2.52 18.62 1.45
C ILE A 291 -1.01 18.58 1.73
N PHE A 292 -0.22 19.39 1.04
CA PHE A 292 1.22 19.52 1.28
C PHE A 292 1.51 19.90 2.75
N HIS A 293 0.82 20.90 3.30
CA HIS A 293 1.02 21.30 4.70
C HIS A 293 0.61 20.21 5.69
N LEU A 294 -0.49 19.49 5.44
CA LEU A 294 -0.90 18.35 6.27
C LEU A 294 0.16 17.24 6.27
N VAL A 295 0.74 16.94 5.10
CA VAL A 295 1.83 15.96 4.98
C VAL A 295 3.06 16.43 5.76
N LYS A 296 3.43 17.72 5.68
CA LYS A 296 4.57 18.27 6.44
C LYS A 296 4.35 18.22 7.95
N GLU A 297 3.12 18.49 8.41
CA GLU A 297 2.77 18.33 9.82
C GLU A 297 2.93 16.87 10.28
N ALA A 298 2.46 15.92 9.48
CA ALA A 298 2.60 14.50 9.77
C ALA A 298 4.08 14.04 9.79
N GLU A 299 4.92 14.52 8.86
CA GLU A 299 6.36 14.25 8.86
C GLU A 299 7.05 14.76 10.13
N ASN A 300 6.70 15.97 10.59
CA ASN A 300 7.28 16.54 11.80
C ASN A 300 6.86 15.77 13.05
N ARG A 301 5.56 15.46 13.19
CA ARG A 301 5.04 14.64 14.29
C ARG A 301 5.71 13.26 14.32
N ALA A 302 5.85 12.61 13.16
CA ALA A 302 6.51 11.31 13.08
C ALA A 302 7.97 11.38 13.50
N ARG A 303 8.71 12.42 13.10
CA ARG A 303 10.10 12.61 13.52
C ARG A 303 10.22 12.77 15.04
N GLU A 304 9.34 13.56 15.64
CA GLU A 304 9.29 13.75 17.09
C GLU A 304 8.98 12.44 17.83
N GLU A 305 7.95 11.71 17.40
CA GLU A 305 7.60 10.42 18.00
C GLU A 305 8.71 9.37 17.80
N ASN A 306 9.28 9.26 16.61
CA ASN A 306 10.38 8.32 16.33
C ASN A 306 11.63 8.61 17.19
N ALA A 307 11.94 9.89 17.43
CA ALA A 307 13.05 10.28 18.30
C ALA A 307 12.85 9.84 19.75
N THR A 308 11.60 9.80 20.24
CA THR A 308 11.30 9.37 21.62
C THR A 308 11.35 7.85 21.82
N HIS A 309 11.08 7.05 20.78
CA HIS A 309 10.96 5.59 20.90
C HIS A 309 12.26 4.82 20.60
N GLY A 310 13.36 5.50 20.22
CA GLY A 310 14.68 4.88 20.07
C GLY A 310 14.84 3.98 18.83
N GLY A 311 13.97 4.14 17.83
CA GLY A 311 13.89 3.30 16.63
C GLY A 311 12.76 2.29 16.69
N TRP A 312 12.73 1.35 15.73
CA TRP A 312 11.68 0.34 15.62
C TRP A 312 12.22 -1.07 15.75
N LEU A 313 11.37 -1.97 16.25
CA LEU A 313 11.68 -3.39 16.35
C LEU A 313 11.53 -4.06 14.99
N SER A 314 12.58 -4.75 14.53
CA SER A 314 12.53 -5.58 13.32
C SER A 314 11.82 -6.93 13.53
N LYS A 315 11.71 -7.37 14.79
CA LYS A 315 11.06 -8.63 15.18
C LYS A 315 10.22 -8.43 16.45
N PRO A 316 9.17 -9.24 16.66
CA PRO A 316 8.38 -9.18 17.88
C PRO A 316 9.21 -9.48 19.13
N ASP A 317 8.89 -8.81 20.24
CA ASP A 317 9.39 -9.20 21.55
C ASP A 317 8.56 -10.36 22.10
N LEU A 318 9.18 -11.54 22.19
CA LEU A 318 8.53 -12.76 22.67
C LEU A 318 8.90 -13.10 24.12
N THR A 319 9.73 -12.28 24.78
CA THR A 319 10.28 -12.58 26.11
C THR A 319 9.23 -12.57 27.23
N GLY A 320 8.11 -11.88 27.01
CA GLY A 320 6.99 -11.75 27.97
C GLY A 320 5.75 -12.58 27.63
N ARG A 321 5.78 -13.46 26.61
CA ARG A 321 4.60 -14.29 26.28
C ARG A 321 4.40 -15.37 27.33
N TYR A 322 3.34 -15.23 28.13
CA TYR A 322 2.72 -16.38 28.77
C TYR A 322 2.30 -17.35 27.66
N THR A 323 2.99 -18.49 27.56
CA THR A 323 2.51 -19.64 26.82
C THR A 323 1.47 -20.31 27.72
N PRO A 324 0.17 -20.28 27.41
CA PRO A 324 -0.73 -21.23 28.04
C PRO A 324 -0.27 -22.61 27.54
N LEU A 325 0.17 -23.46 28.47
CA LEU A 325 0.37 -24.90 28.23
C LEU A 325 -0.94 -25.54 27.74
#